data_AF-T1B7X9-F1
#
_entry.id   AF-T1B7X9-F1
#
_cell.length_a   1.000
_cell.length_b   1.000
_cell.length_c   1.000
_cell.angle_alpha   90.00
_cell.angle_beta   90.00
_cell.angle_gamma   90.00
#
_symmetry.space_group_name_H-M   'P 1'
#
loop_
_entity.id
_entity.type
_entity.pdbx_description
1 polymer ?
#
loop_
_entity_poly.entity_id
_entity_poly.type
_entity_poly.pdbx_seq_one_letter_code
_entity_poly.pdbx_strand_id
1 'polypeptide(L)'
;PVGGVSGAISDRQHVGGFRGLNLRLLQEAEQRSLVVPAPGLALRGTTLVDALTQSIDPYLAGISGRPDEARRLLQGLDLDPDRPPKDLSASEVRTLADALRSRLAPRGVAPELLRSLDGPRYFLPSLGQDAEELANLQNAAGRAEVPEIGVALALGEPDALEEARRHEAAWRGGLLRGLR
;
A
#
# COMPACT_ATOMS: atom_id res chain seq x y z
N PRO A 1 -16.67 -5.15 13.76
CA PRO A 1 -16.57 -5.30 12.29
C PRO A 1 -15.26 -4.72 11.71
N VAL A 2 -14.95 -3.44 11.94
CA VAL A 2 -13.74 -2.77 11.42
C VAL A 2 -12.45 -3.38 11.95
N GLY A 3 -12.37 -3.71 13.25
CA GLY A 3 -11.20 -4.35 13.85
C GLY A 3 -10.87 -5.74 13.26
N GLY A 4 -11.89 -6.51 12.85
CA GLY A 4 -11.67 -7.82 12.21
C GLY A 4 -11.15 -7.70 10.77
N VAL A 5 -11.61 -6.70 10.02
CA VAL A 5 -11.12 -6.40 8.67
C VAL A 5 -9.69 -5.83 8.74
N SER A 6 -9.41 -4.92 9.67
CA SER A 6 -8.06 -4.40 9.91
C SER A 6 -7.07 -5.51 10.30
N GLY A 7 -7.46 -6.43 11.20
CA GLY A 7 -6.61 -7.57 11.57
C GLY A 7 -6.34 -8.52 10.40
N ALA A 8 -7.37 -8.86 9.60
CA ALA A 8 -7.20 -9.71 8.43
C ALA A 8 -6.32 -9.07 7.34
N ILE A 9 -6.35 -7.74 7.20
CA ILE A 9 -5.48 -7.00 6.27
C ILE A 9 -4.05 -6.93 6.81
N SER A 10 -3.89 -6.76 8.13
CA SER A 10 -2.59 -6.79 8.80
C SER A 10 -1.89 -8.14 8.68
N ASP A 11 -2.64 -9.24 8.79
CA ASP A 11 -2.16 -10.61 8.58
C ASP A 11 -2.03 -11.01 7.10
N ARG A 12 -2.22 -10.07 6.17
CA ARG A 12 -2.21 -10.31 4.71
C ARG A 12 -3.19 -11.40 4.24
N GLN A 13 -4.25 -11.67 5.01
CA GLN A 13 -5.27 -12.66 4.65
C GLN A 13 -6.19 -12.20 3.51
N HIS A 14 -6.04 -10.94 3.05
CA HIS A 14 -6.67 -10.40 1.86
C HIS A 14 -5.88 -10.68 0.57
N VAL A 15 -4.62 -11.12 0.68
CA VAL A 15 -3.75 -11.40 -0.47
C VAL A 15 -4.29 -12.62 -1.22
N GLY A 16 -4.89 -12.36 -2.39
CA GLY A 16 -5.63 -13.37 -3.17
C GLY A 16 -7.13 -13.42 -2.92
N GLY A 17 -7.68 -12.39 -2.28
CA GLY A 17 -9.09 -12.18 -2.01
C GLY A 17 -9.51 -12.69 -0.62
N PHE A 18 -10.32 -11.91 0.09
CA PHE A 18 -10.91 -12.36 1.34
C PHE A 18 -11.80 -13.59 1.12
N ARG A 19 -11.75 -14.54 2.05
CA ARG A 19 -12.56 -15.76 2.04
C ARG A 19 -13.29 -15.95 3.37
N GLY A 20 -14.34 -16.78 3.37
CA GLY A 20 -15.05 -17.19 4.58
C GLY A 20 -15.61 -16.01 5.38
N LEU A 21 -15.33 -15.99 6.69
CA LEU A 21 -15.81 -14.95 7.61
C LEU A 21 -15.29 -13.55 7.25
N ASN A 22 -14.04 -13.44 6.79
CA ASN A 22 -13.44 -12.15 6.43
C ASN A 22 -14.12 -11.53 5.21
N LEU A 23 -14.58 -12.36 4.25
CA LEU A 23 -15.38 -11.87 3.13
C LEU A 23 -16.74 -11.33 3.59
N ARG A 24 -17.41 -12.01 4.54
CA ARG A 24 -18.69 -11.53 5.10
C ARG A 24 -18.50 -10.23 5.87
N LEU A 25 -17.43 -10.11 6.66
CA LEU A 25 -17.10 -8.89 7.39
C LEU A 25 -16.77 -7.72 6.45
N LEU A 26 -16.05 -7.98 5.35
CA LEU A 26 -15.80 -6.98 4.33
C LEU A 26 -17.12 -6.53 3.68
N GLN A 27 -17.97 -7.46 3.25
CA GLN A 27 -19.25 -7.14 2.60
C GLN A 27 -20.17 -6.31 3.52
N GLU A 28 -20.24 -6.65 4.81
CA GLU A 28 -20.99 -5.87 5.79
C GLU A 28 -20.38 -4.48 6.01
N ALA A 29 -19.05 -4.37 6.00
CA ALA A 29 -18.35 -3.09 6.09
C ALA A 29 -18.57 -2.21 4.85
N GLU A 30 -18.60 -2.79 3.65
CA GLU A 30 -18.92 -2.08 2.40
C GLU A 30 -20.38 -1.59 2.38
N GLN A 31 -21.33 -2.45 2.78
CA GLN A 31 -22.76 -2.07 2.86
C GLN A 31 -22.99 -0.90 3.82
N ARG A 32 -22.17 -0.78 4.85
CA ARG A 32 -22.21 0.32 5.83
C ARG A 32 -21.29 1.49 5.47
N SER A 33 -20.65 1.46 4.30
CA SER A 33 -19.67 2.45 3.85
C SER A 33 -18.51 2.69 4.84
N LEU A 34 -18.21 1.68 5.68
CA LEU A 34 -17.06 1.66 6.57
C LEU A 34 -15.77 1.35 5.79
N VAL A 35 -15.93 0.69 4.64
CA VAL A 35 -14.88 0.40 3.67
C VAL A 35 -15.40 0.74 2.28
N VAL A 36 -14.58 1.37 1.45
CA VAL A 36 -14.90 1.75 0.08
C VAL A 36 -13.85 1.17 -0.87
N PRO A 37 -14.24 0.46 -1.94
CA PRO A 37 -13.29 0.00 -2.95
C PRO A 37 -12.47 1.17 -3.53
N ALA A 38 -11.17 0.99 -3.62
CA ALA A 38 -10.24 1.94 -4.21
C ALA A 38 -9.53 1.31 -5.43
N PRO A 39 -9.27 2.08 -6.49
CA PRO A 39 -8.56 1.57 -7.66
C PRO A 39 -7.05 1.40 -7.36
N GLY A 40 -6.55 0.15 -7.50
CA GLY A 40 -5.16 -0.33 -7.69
C GLY A 40 -3.97 0.35 -6.97
N LEU A 41 -2.76 -0.19 -7.17
CA LEU A 41 -1.42 0.23 -6.69
C LEU A 41 -1.35 1.22 -5.51
N ALA A 42 -0.86 0.76 -4.35
CA ALA A 42 -0.60 1.54 -3.12
C ALA A 42 0.54 2.56 -3.22
N LEU A 43 0.55 3.34 -4.30
CA LEU A 43 1.50 4.39 -4.59
C LEU A 43 1.28 5.57 -3.64
N ARG A 44 2.29 5.84 -2.83
CA ARG A 44 2.34 6.95 -1.87
C ARG A 44 3.37 7.96 -2.30
N GLY A 45 2.93 9.14 -2.68
CA GLY A 45 3.83 10.22 -3.03
C GLY A 45 3.05 11.42 -3.50
N THR A 46 3.71 12.57 -3.48
CA THR A 46 3.25 13.79 -4.15
C THR A 46 3.23 13.61 -5.67
N THR A 47 4.16 12.83 -6.19
CA THR A 47 4.32 12.52 -7.62
C THR A 47 4.38 11.00 -7.86
N LEU A 48 4.14 10.55 -9.09
CA LEU A 48 4.34 9.15 -9.48
C LEU A 48 5.80 8.71 -9.29
N VAL A 49 6.76 9.59 -9.61
CA VAL A 49 8.18 9.32 -9.42
C VAL A 49 8.49 9.09 -7.95
N ASP A 50 7.97 9.94 -7.06
CA ASP A 50 8.19 9.81 -5.62
C ASP A 50 7.57 8.50 -5.14
N ALA A 51 6.35 8.20 -5.58
CA ALA A 51 5.63 7.03 -5.14
C ALA A 51 6.31 5.72 -5.51
N LEU A 52 6.84 5.61 -6.73
CA LEU A 52 7.60 4.44 -7.16
C LEU A 52 8.95 4.36 -6.43
N THR A 53 9.62 5.49 -6.24
CA THR A 53 10.94 5.54 -5.58
C THR A 53 10.83 5.18 -4.10
N GLN A 54 9.73 5.55 -3.44
CA GLN A 54 9.49 5.30 -2.01
C GLN A 54 8.81 3.97 -1.73
N SER A 55 8.44 3.19 -2.75
CA SER A 55 7.79 1.90 -2.57
C SER A 55 8.74 0.88 -1.94
N ILE A 56 8.36 0.33 -0.79
CA ILE A 56 9.11 -0.72 -0.08
C ILE A 56 8.26 -1.97 0.20
N ASP A 57 6.94 -1.86 0.10
CA ASP A 57 5.99 -2.97 0.12
C ASP A 57 4.92 -2.74 -0.95
N PRO A 58 5.08 -3.30 -2.17
CA PRO A 58 6.21 -4.11 -2.62
C PRO A 58 7.49 -3.30 -2.83
N TYR A 59 8.64 -3.94 -2.60
CA TYR A 59 9.92 -3.45 -3.08
C TYR A 59 9.98 -3.62 -4.62
N LEU A 60 10.15 -2.50 -5.33
CA LEU A 60 10.21 -2.47 -6.78
C LEU A 60 11.66 -2.58 -7.23
N ALA A 61 12.13 -3.81 -7.42
CA ALA A 61 13.52 -4.07 -7.77
C ALA A 61 13.98 -3.29 -9.01
N GLY A 62 15.02 -2.46 -8.82
CA GLY A 62 15.55 -1.57 -9.85
C GLY A 62 14.72 -0.30 -10.11
N ILE A 63 13.80 0.05 -9.22
CA ILE A 63 12.97 1.28 -9.25
C ILE A 63 12.97 1.95 -7.86
N SER A 64 12.72 1.20 -6.78
CA SER A 64 12.78 1.71 -5.41
C SER A 64 14.16 2.30 -5.10
N GLY A 65 14.18 3.51 -4.54
CA GLY A 65 15.40 4.29 -4.29
C GLY A 65 16.08 4.86 -5.55
N ARG A 66 15.54 4.63 -6.75
CA ARG A 66 16.14 5.00 -8.05
C ARG A 66 15.21 5.93 -8.85
N PRO A 67 15.18 7.24 -8.54
CA PRO A 67 14.26 8.18 -9.17
C PRO A 67 14.42 8.27 -10.70
N ASP A 68 15.64 8.14 -11.22
CA ASP A 68 15.88 8.17 -12.68
C ASP A 68 15.34 6.93 -13.41
N GLU A 69 15.32 5.77 -12.74
CA GLU A 69 14.73 4.55 -13.28
C GLU A 69 13.20 4.61 -13.22
N ALA A 70 12.65 5.15 -12.11
CA ALA A 70 11.22 5.41 -11.98
C ALA A 70 10.73 6.37 -13.07
N ARG A 71 11.45 7.49 -13.28
CA ARG A 71 11.13 8.49 -14.32
C ARG A 71 11.16 7.87 -15.72
N ARG A 72 12.19 7.09 -16.04
CA ARG A 72 12.30 6.40 -17.34
C ARG A 72 11.17 5.40 -17.57
N LEU A 73 10.79 4.63 -16.55
CA LEU A 73 9.66 3.71 -16.64
C LEU A 73 8.37 4.48 -16.97
N LEU A 74 8.07 5.54 -16.22
CA LEU A 74 6.85 6.33 -16.38
C LEU A 74 6.77 6.99 -17.76
N GLN A 75 7.86 7.60 -18.22
CA GLN A 75 7.94 8.19 -19.56
C GLN A 75 7.75 7.15 -20.67
N GLY A 76 8.31 5.95 -20.50
CA GLY A 76 8.10 4.84 -21.44
C GLY A 76 6.66 4.33 -21.51
N LEU A 77 5.82 4.67 -20.52
CA LEU A 77 4.39 4.36 -20.46
C LEU A 77 3.50 5.56 -20.82
N ASP A 78 4.09 6.68 -21.27
CA ASP A 78 3.37 7.95 -21.52
C ASP A 78 2.66 8.49 -20.26
N LEU A 79 3.23 8.25 -19.08
CA LEU A 79 2.75 8.77 -17.80
C LEU A 79 3.62 9.93 -17.34
N ASP A 80 3.01 11.08 -17.05
CA ASP A 80 3.69 12.23 -16.46
C ASP A 80 4.30 11.87 -15.09
N PRO A 81 5.63 11.90 -14.92
CA PRO A 81 6.28 11.53 -13.66
C PRO A 81 5.91 12.42 -12.48
N ASP A 82 5.58 13.68 -12.74
CA ASP A 82 5.38 14.71 -11.72
C ASP A 82 3.90 14.85 -11.31
N ARG A 83 3.00 14.06 -11.93
CA ARG A 83 1.58 14.05 -11.57
C ARG A 83 1.30 13.26 -10.28
N PRO A 84 0.23 13.60 -9.53
CA PRO A 84 -0.19 12.81 -8.38
C PRO A 84 -0.68 11.40 -8.75
N PRO A 85 -0.36 10.35 -7.96
CA PRO A 85 -0.86 8.99 -8.21
C PRO A 85 -2.40 8.87 -8.22
N LYS A 86 -3.08 9.68 -7.40
CA LYS A 86 -4.55 9.71 -7.31
C LYS A 86 -5.24 10.13 -8.61
N ASP A 87 -4.51 10.76 -9.53
CA ASP A 87 -5.04 11.24 -10.80
C ASP A 87 -4.85 10.18 -11.92
N LEU A 88 -4.39 8.96 -11.59
CA LEU A 88 -4.37 7.83 -12.52
C LEU A 88 -5.79 7.32 -12.81
N SER A 89 -6.13 7.24 -14.09
CA SER A 89 -7.30 6.50 -14.55
C SER A 89 -7.12 4.99 -14.31
N ALA A 90 -8.22 4.25 -14.27
CA ALA A 90 -8.17 2.79 -14.10
C ALA A 90 -7.37 2.08 -15.21
N SER A 91 -7.34 2.62 -16.43
CA SER A 91 -6.50 2.11 -17.52
C SER A 91 -5.02 2.34 -17.26
N GLU A 92 -4.64 3.53 -16.81
CA GLU A 92 -3.23 3.87 -16.54
C GLU A 92 -2.70 3.08 -15.34
N VAL A 93 -3.52 2.85 -14.32
CA VAL A 93 -3.20 1.96 -13.19
C VAL A 93 -2.87 0.55 -13.69
N ARG A 94 -3.69 -0.01 -14.59
CA ARG A 94 -3.45 -1.34 -15.17
C ARG A 94 -2.15 -1.37 -15.99
N THR A 95 -1.94 -0.37 -16.85
CA THR A 95 -0.72 -0.24 -17.66
C THR A 95 0.54 -0.20 -16.78
N LEU A 96 0.51 0.59 -15.69
CA LEU A 96 1.62 0.65 -14.75
C LEU A 96 1.81 -0.68 -13.99
N ALA A 97 0.73 -1.31 -13.54
CA ALA A 97 0.78 -2.61 -12.88
C ALA A 97 1.38 -3.71 -13.78
N ASP A 98 1.00 -3.77 -15.06
CA ASP A 98 1.52 -4.74 -16.02
C ASP A 98 3.01 -4.52 -16.32
N ALA A 99 3.44 -3.26 -16.43
CA ALA A 99 4.85 -2.92 -16.60
C ALA A 99 5.69 -3.33 -15.38
N LEU A 100 5.19 -3.05 -14.17
CA LEU A 100 5.83 -3.47 -12.93
C LEU A 100 5.86 -5.00 -12.80
N ARG A 101 4.76 -5.68 -13.12
CA ARG A 101 4.65 -7.15 -13.11
C ARG A 101 5.66 -7.80 -14.04
N SER A 102 5.77 -7.30 -15.27
CA SER A 102 6.74 -7.78 -16.27
C SER A 102 8.18 -7.59 -15.81
N ARG A 103 8.45 -6.50 -15.08
CA ARG A 103 9.77 -6.24 -14.48
C ARG A 103 10.02 -7.15 -13.27
N LEU A 104 9.04 -7.38 -12.41
CA LEU A 104 9.24 -8.09 -11.15
C LEU A 104 9.19 -9.62 -11.27
N ALA A 105 8.41 -10.17 -12.21
CA ALA A 105 8.25 -11.62 -12.36
C ALA A 105 9.57 -12.37 -12.58
N PRO A 106 10.52 -11.92 -13.43
CA PRO A 106 11.81 -12.60 -13.61
C PRO A 106 12.71 -12.56 -12.37
N ARG A 107 12.38 -11.74 -11.36
CA ARG A 107 13.18 -11.54 -10.15
C ARG A 107 12.70 -12.38 -8.96
N GLY A 108 11.82 -13.35 -9.22
CA GLY A 108 11.34 -14.30 -8.20
C GLY A 108 10.35 -13.69 -7.20
N VAL A 109 9.72 -12.56 -7.53
CA VAL A 109 8.67 -11.98 -6.69
C VAL A 109 7.46 -12.92 -6.66
N ALA A 110 6.94 -13.18 -5.46
CA ALA A 110 5.81 -14.09 -5.25
C ALA A 110 4.60 -13.69 -6.12
N PRO A 111 3.92 -14.63 -6.80
CA PRO A 111 2.74 -14.36 -7.63
C PRO A 111 1.65 -13.57 -6.89
N GLU A 112 1.50 -13.81 -5.60
CA GLU A 112 0.62 -13.10 -4.68
C GLU A 112 0.86 -11.59 -4.69
N LEU A 113 2.13 -11.18 -4.59
CA LEU A 113 2.55 -9.78 -4.57
C LEU A 113 2.43 -9.14 -5.96
N LEU A 114 2.62 -9.93 -7.02
CA LEU A 114 2.39 -9.47 -8.39
C LEU A 114 0.90 -9.24 -8.70
N ARG A 115 0.01 -10.02 -8.08
CA ARG A 115 -1.45 -9.86 -8.20
C ARG A 115 -2.00 -8.71 -7.37
N SER A 116 -1.30 -8.26 -6.33
CA SER A 116 -1.76 -7.11 -5.53
C SER A 116 -1.53 -5.77 -6.21
N LEU A 117 -0.65 -5.67 -7.22
CA LEU A 117 -0.34 -4.42 -7.94
C LEU A 117 -1.59 -3.74 -8.54
N ASP A 118 -2.55 -4.51 -9.04
CA ASP A 118 -3.84 -4.03 -9.56
C ASP A 118 -5.03 -4.71 -8.86
N GLY A 119 -4.76 -5.33 -7.70
CA GLY A 119 -5.77 -6.00 -6.89
C GLY A 119 -6.79 -5.03 -6.28
N PRO A 120 -7.91 -5.57 -5.77
CA PRO A 120 -8.90 -4.75 -5.07
C PRO A 120 -8.27 -4.11 -3.84
N ARG A 121 -8.42 -2.79 -3.72
CA ARG A 121 -8.02 -2.03 -2.55
C ARG A 121 -9.22 -1.49 -1.80
N TYR A 122 -8.99 -1.12 -0.55
CA TYR A 122 -10.04 -0.79 0.39
C TYR A 122 -9.64 0.46 1.16
N PHE A 123 -10.38 1.54 0.95
CA PHE A 123 -10.25 2.78 1.70
C PHE A 123 -11.16 2.74 2.93
N LEU A 124 -10.66 3.24 4.05
CA LEU A 124 -11.34 3.34 5.36
C LEU A 124 -11.66 4.83 5.61
N PRO A 125 -12.87 5.32 5.27
CA PRO A 125 -13.19 6.75 5.33
C PRO A 125 -13.01 7.37 6.72
N SER A 126 -13.35 6.63 7.78
CA SER A 126 -13.24 7.10 9.17
C SER A 126 -11.80 7.40 9.60
N LEU A 127 -10.82 6.76 8.97
CA LEU A 127 -9.38 6.93 9.25
C LEU A 127 -8.68 7.75 8.16
N GLY A 128 -9.37 8.05 7.05
CA GLY A 128 -8.77 8.62 5.85
C GLY A 128 -7.61 7.78 5.31
N GLN A 129 -7.62 6.46 5.54
CA GLN A 129 -6.51 5.56 5.21
C GLN A 129 -6.91 4.47 4.22
N ASP A 130 -5.97 4.08 3.37
CA ASP A 130 -6.04 2.80 2.69
C ASP A 130 -5.73 1.67 3.68
N ALA A 131 -6.41 0.54 3.54
CA ALA A 131 -6.35 -0.53 4.52
C ALA A 131 -5.02 -1.28 4.50
N GLU A 132 -4.38 -1.44 3.33
CA GLU A 132 -3.01 -1.98 3.27
C GLU A 132 -2.03 -1.04 3.96
N GLU A 133 -2.28 0.27 3.91
CA GLU A 133 -1.47 1.17 4.71
C GLU A 133 -1.69 0.99 6.20
N LEU A 134 -2.93 0.87 6.64
CA LEU A 134 -3.20 0.68 8.06
C LEU A 134 -2.43 -0.55 8.59
N ALA A 135 -2.39 -1.63 7.79
CA ALA A 135 -1.56 -2.80 8.06
C ALA A 135 -0.06 -2.47 8.11
N ASN A 136 0.46 -1.67 7.17
CA ASN A 136 1.86 -1.25 7.17
C ASN A 136 2.23 -0.42 8.41
N LEU A 137 1.34 0.47 8.84
CA LEU A 137 1.49 1.28 10.05
C LEU A 137 1.46 0.42 11.31
N GLN A 138 0.55 -0.55 11.40
CA GLN A 138 0.49 -1.53 12.49
C GLN A 138 1.78 -2.36 12.55
N ASN A 139 2.26 -2.84 11.41
CA ASN A 139 3.52 -3.57 11.31
C ASN A 139 4.74 -2.71 11.69
N ALA A 140 4.74 -1.42 11.35
CA ALA A 140 5.80 -0.49 11.75
C ALA A 140 5.82 -0.28 13.27
N ALA A 141 4.67 -0.12 13.91
CA ALA A 141 4.56 -0.03 15.36
C ALA A 141 5.08 -1.31 16.06
N GLY A 142 4.72 -2.49 15.53
CA GLY A 142 5.24 -3.76 16.02
C GLY A 142 6.77 -3.87 15.91
N ARG A 143 7.37 -3.44 14.79
CA ARG A 143 8.83 -3.42 14.61
C ARG A 143 9.54 -2.40 15.51
N ALA A 144 8.85 -1.35 15.90
CA ALA A 144 9.37 -0.31 16.79
C ALA A 144 9.17 -0.64 18.28
N GLU A 145 8.68 -1.86 18.61
CA GLU A 145 8.42 -2.34 19.97
C GLU A 145 7.42 -1.46 20.76
N VAL A 146 6.47 -0.85 20.05
CA VAL A 146 5.38 0.00 20.60
C VAL A 146 3.99 -0.56 20.20
N PRO A 147 3.66 -1.81 20.58
CA PRO A 147 2.43 -2.48 20.16
C PRO A 147 1.13 -1.76 20.61
N GLU A 148 1.19 -0.95 21.66
CA GLU A 148 0.09 -0.10 22.14
C GLU A 148 -0.42 0.87 21.05
N ILE A 149 0.45 1.34 20.16
CA ILE A 149 0.07 2.18 19.01
C ILE A 149 -0.80 1.37 18.04
N GLY A 150 -0.50 0.09 17.84
CA GLY A 150 -1.32 -0.81 17.01
C GLY A 150 -2.74 -0.97 17.54
N VAL A 151 -2.90 -1.04 18.86
CA VAL A 151 -4.21 -1.10 19.53
C VAL A 151 -4.94 0.25 19.42
N ALA A 152 -4.27 1.36 19.68
CA ALA A 152 -4.84 2.69 19.57
C ALA A 152 -5.28 3.03 18.12
N LEU A 153 -4.52 2.58 17.11
CA LEU A 153 -4.91 2.63 15.70
C LEU A 153 -6.22 1.86 15.43
N ALA A 154 -6.39 0.67 16.02
CA ALA A 154 -7.60 -0.13 15.87
C ALA A 154 -8.82 0.53 16.55
N LEU A 155 -8.60 1.37 17.56
CA LEU A 155 -9.62 2.18 18.23
C LEU A 155 -9.91 3.51 17.51
N GLY A 156 -9.10 3.88 16.51
CA GLY A 156 -9.26 5.10 15.72
C GLY A 156 -8.74 6.37 16.40
N GLU A 157 -7.80 6.23 17.33
CA GLU A 157 -7.18 7.37 18.02
C GLU A 157 -6.31 8.20 17.05
N PRO A 158 -6.59 9.50 16.85
CA PRO A 158 -5.86 10.34 15.89
C PRO A 158 -4.35 10.44 16.17
N ASP A 159 -3.96 10.56 17.44
CA ASP A 159 -2.57 10.71 17.84
C ASP A 159 -1.74 9.45 17.51
N ALA A 160 -2.36 8.27 17.64
CA ALA A 160 -1.73 7.00 17.29
C ALA A 160 -1.43 6.89 15.79
N LEU A 161 -2.28 7.49 14.94
CA LEU A 161 -2.04 7.53 13.50
C LEU A 161 -0.81 8.36 13.16
N GLU A 162 -0.66 9.53 13.78
CA GLU A 162 0.51 10.39 13.55
C GLU A 162 1.80 9.71 14.06
N GLU A 163 1.74 9.09 15.22
CA GLU A 163 2.89 8.39 15.79
C GLU A 163 3.33 7.18 14.95
N ALA A 164 2.38 6.36 14.50
CA ALA A 164 2.68 5.24 13.61
C ALA A 164 3.34 5.69 12.30
N ARG A 165 2.94 6.84 11.74
CA ARG A 165 3.58 7.41 10.55
C ARG A 165 5.02 7.82 10.80
N ARG A 166 5.35 8.34 11.99
CA ARG A 166 6.73 8.68 12.34
C ARG A 166 7.61 7.44 12.37
N HIS A 167 7.14 6.35 12.97
CA HIS A 167 7.86 5.08 13.00
C HIS A 167 8.02 4.48 11.59
N GLU A 168 6.97 4.51 10.78
CA GLU A 168 7.01 4.03 9.40
C GLU A 168 8.01 4.82 8.54
N ALA A 169 7.96 6.16 8.61
CA ALA A 169 8.86 7.03 7.86
C ALA A 169 10.33 6.84 8.26
N ALA A 170 10.59 6.67 9.57
CA ALA A 170 11.94 6.41 10.07
C ALA A 170 12.48 5.07 9.55
N TRP A 171 11.67 4.00 9.60
CA TRP A 171 12.03 2.68 9.10
C TRP A 171 12.26 2.68 7.59
N ARG A 172 11.33 3.26 6.82
CA ARG A 172 11.43 3.41 5.36
C ARG A 172 12.68 4.19 4.96
N GLY A 173 12.96 5.30 5.64
CA GLY A 173 14.15 6.10 5.42
C GLY A 173 15.44 5.33 5.67
N GLY A 174 15.48 4.47 6.70
CA GLY A 174 16.59 3.56 6.97
C GLY A 174 16.80 2.56 5.83
N LEU A 175 15.73 1.90 5.37
CA LEU A 175 15.78 0.90 4.30
C LEU A 175 16.29 1.50 2.98
N LEU A 176 15.75 2.65 2.58
CA LEU A 176 16.12 3.33 1.33
C LEU A 176 17.57 3.83 1.33
N ARG A 177 18.12 4.24 2.48
CA ARG A 177 19.54 4.61 2.58
C ARG A 177 20.47 3.40 2.40
N GLY A 178 20.07 2.22 2.87
CA GLY A 178 20.84 0.99 2.71
C GLY A 178 20.84 0.42 1.28
N LEU A 179 19.99 0.96 0.39
CA LEU A 179 19.86 0.53 -1.01
C LEU A 179 20.69 1.38 -1.99
N ARG A 180 21.34 2.46 -1.51
CA ARG A 180 22.18 3.36 -2.29
C ARG A 180 23.63 2.89 -2.34
#